data_AF-J4TBM6-F1
#
_entry.id   AF-J4TBM6-F1
#
_cell.length_a   1.000
_cell.length_b   1.000
_cell.length_c   1.000
_cell.angle_alpha   90.00
_cell.angle_beta   90.00
_cell.angle_gamma   90.00
#
_symmetry.space_group_name_H-M   'P 1'
#
loop_
_entity.id
_entity.type
_entity.pdbx_description
1 polymer ?
#
loop_
_entity_poly.entity_id
_entity_poly.type
_entity_poly.pdbx_seq_one_letter_code
_entity_poly.pdbx_strand_id
1 'polypeptide(L)'
;MASNFERRLRRFGRTALHPDSLEFWQPLLKQLLDRFSYFAAERARQQAPGHSVAIGFSEDCEYNAIARTDDEGDLIAISANVPVSLERAFNRALCFKSVMPFAGPLDEEHVDPEPVDPKDLVYGLNSNVPRIVPPNQIRSNLATLLTTIAMDFIFEHEMGHIWNGHTSFGNGLGISAYKEIEKTPDARISETEYQTLEMDADVFAGTAMTRERLLPQPWLPMITDWENKFGPGSTMLSLQMWAVYFSFRIADEAATLANVETRKHPPIYVRLFSRPRFLGGCP
;
A
#
# COMPACT_ATOMS: atom_id res chain seq x y z
N MET A 1 -18.77 3.18 24.38
CA MET A 1 -17.53 3.95 24.61
C MET A 1 -16.70 3.86 23.35
N ALA A 2 -16.13 4.96 22.86
CA ALA A 2 -15.29 4.95 21.66
C ALA A 2 -14.01 4.13 21.91
N SER A 3 -13.55 3.37 20.91
CA SER A 3 -12.29 2.63 21.00
C SER A 3 -11.08 3.55 21.22
N ASN A 4 -9.95 3.00 21.68
CA ASN A 4 -8.70 3.77 21.84
C ASN A 4 -8.30 4.45 20.51
N PHE A 5 -8.40 3.71 19.40
CA PHE A 5 -8.17 4.21 18.05
C PHE A 5 -9.10 5.37 17.68
N GLU A 6 -10.42 5.21 17.83
CA GLU A 6 -11.40 6.27 17.52
C GLU A 6 -11.14 7.56 18.29
N ARG A 7 -10.86 7.45 19.59
CA ARG A 7 -10.57 8.60 20.44
C ARG A 7 -9.33 9.34 19.95
N ARG A 8 -8.25 8.61 19.65
CA ARG A 8 -6.98 9.19 19.21
C ARG A 8 -7.10 9.80 17.82
N LEU A 9 -7.74 9.11 16.87
CA LEU A 9 -7.94 9.62 15.52
C LEU A 9 -8.73 10.95 15.50
N ARG A 10 -9.74 11.08 16.36
CA ARG A 10 -10.52 12.33 16.52
C ARG A 10 -9.68 13.53 16.96
N ARG A 11 -8.63 13.33 17.77
CA ARG A 11 -7.71 14.42 18.16
C ARG A 11 -6.99 15.03 16.97
N PHE A 12 -6.90 14.29 15.87
CA PHE A 12 -6.29 14.73 14.62
C PHE A 12 -7.32 15.23 13.59
N GLY A 13 -8.56 15.48 14.01
CA GLY A 13 -9.62 15.99 13.14
C GLY A 13 -10.13 14.97 12.11
N ARG A 14 -9.94 13.68 12.36
CA ARG A 14 -10.40 12.60 11.47
C ARG A 14 -11.43 11.70 12.16
N THR A 15 -12.28 11.08 11.36
CA THR A 15 -13.29 10.13 11.83
C THR A 15 -12.86 8.70 11.52
N ALA A 16 -12.97 7.82 12.50
CA ALA A 16 -12.71 6.40 12.31
C ALA A 16 -13.88 5.73 11.61
N LEU A 17 -13.57 4.87 10.64
CA LEU A 17 -14.54 4.00 10.00
C LEU A 17 -14.52 2.64 10.69
N HIS A 18 -15.69 2.19 11.15
CA HIS A 18 -15.85 0.83 11.62
C HIS A 18 -16.15 -0.09 10.42
N PRO A 19 -15.44 -1.21 10.19
CA PRO A 19 -15.67 -2.07 9.04
C PRO A 19 -17.12 -2.51 8.83
N ASP A 20 -17.88 -2.65 9.92
CA ASP A 20 -19.30 -3.04 9.89
C ASP A 20 -20.23 -1.97 9.27
N SER A 21 -19.76 -0.72 9.09
CA SER A 21 -20.56 0.31 8.41
C SER A 21 -20.59 0.14 6.89
N LEU A 22 -19.73 -0.72 6.33
CA LEU A 22 -19.64 -1.00 4.90
C LEU A 22 -19.92 -2.47 4.62
N GLU A 23 -21.19 -2.88 4.66
CA GLU A 23 -21.62 -4.30 4.56
C GLU A 23 -20.92 -5.06 3.43
N PHE A 24 -20.85 -4.48 2.24
CA PHE A 24 -20.20 -5.12 1.08
C PHE A 24 -18.67 -5.24 1.22
N TRP A 25 -18.00 -4.24 1.81
CA TRP A 25 -16.54 -4.20 1.95
C TRP A 25 -16.03 -4.76 3.28
N GLN A 26 -16.93 -5.06 4.20
CA GLN A 26 -16.64 -5.54 5.55
C GLN A 26 -15.67 -6.73 5.57
N PRO A 27 -15.81 -7.78 4.72
CA PRO A 27 -14.89 -8.91 4.75
C PRO A 27 -13.44 -8.52 4.44
N LEU A 28 -13.25 -7.68 3.41
CA LEU A 28 -11.94 -7.17 3.02
C LEU A 28 -11.31 -6.35 4.15
N LEU A 29 -12.08 -5.40 4.71
CA LEU A 29 -11.57 -4.50 5.75
C LEU A 29 -11.22 -5.26 7.04
N LYS A 30 -12.05 -6.22 7.46
CA LYS A 30 -11.74 -7.06 8.63
C LYS A 30 -10.49 -7.91 8.43
N GLN A 31 -10.39 -8.57 7.27
CA GLN A 31 -9.21 -9.38 6.94
C GLN A 31 -7.92 -8.55 6.96
N LEU A 32 -7.95 -7.34 6.40
CA LEU A 32 -6.82 -6.42 6.41
C LEU A 32 -6.49 -5.96 7.83
N LEU A 33 -7.47 -5.60 8.64
CA LEU A 33 -7.24 -5.17 10.02
C LEU A 33 -6.61 -6.28 10.89
N ASP A 34 -7.09 -7.51 10.75
CA ASP A 34 -6.51 -8.68 11.42
C ASP A 34 -5.06 -8.89 11.01
N ARG A 35 -4.78 -8.77 9.70
CA ARG A 35 -3.44 -8.92 9.13
C ARG A 35 -2.48 -7.82 9.61
N PHE A 36 -2.90 -6.57 9.59
CA PHE A 36 -2.10 -5.44 10.08
C PHE A 36 -1.82 -5.56 11.58
N SER A 37 -2.82 -5.96 12.36
CA SER A 37 -2.66 -6.21 13.79
C SER A 37 -1.65 -7.33 14.05
N TYR A 38 -1.68 -8.40 13.24
CA TYR A 38 -0.69 -9.47 13.31
C TYR A 38 0.73 -8.97 13.02
N PHE A 39 0.95 -8.22 11.94
CA PHE A 39 2.26 -7.68 11.59
C PHE A 39 2.83 -6.73 12.65
N ALA A 40 2.01 -5.81 13.15
CA ALA A 40 2.43 -4.91 14.23
C ALA A 40 2.80 -5.69 15.50
N ALA A 41 1.99 -6.68 15.89
CA ALA A 41 2.26 -7.49 17.07
C ALA A 41 3.52 -8.37 16.92
N GLU A 42 3.74 -8.94 15.74
CA GLU A 42 4.92 -9.75 15.44
C GLU A 42 6.20 -8.90 15.52
N ARG A 43 6.21 -7.73 14.88
CA ARG A 43 7.34 -6.81 14.93
C ARG A 43 7.60 -6.29 16.33
N ALA A 44 6.56 -5.90 17.07
CA ALA A 44 6.69 -5.51 18.47
C ALA A 44 7.32 -6.63 19.29
N ARG A 45 6.89 -7.89 19.12
CA ARG A 45 7.48 -9.03 19.84
C ARG A 45 8.98 -9.20 19.57
N GLN A 46 9.43 -8.92 18.34
CA GLN A 46 10.82 -9.10 17.93
C GLN A 46 11.72 -7.92 18.31
N GLN A 47 11.21 -6.69 18.28
CA GLN A 47 12.04 -5.48 18.35
C GLN A 47 11.78 -4.62 19.59
N ALA A 48 10.54 -4.58 20.10
CA ALA A 48 10.18 -3.83 21.31
C ALA A 48 9.03 -4.52 22.06
N PRO A 49 9.31 -5.60 22.82
CA PRO A 49 8.27 -6.38 23.50
C PRO A 49 7.37 -5.50 24.38
N GLY A 50 6.06 -5.60 24.19
CA GLY A 50 5.06 -4.79 24.90
C GLY A 50 4.70 -3.48 24.21
N HIS A 51 5.39 -3.10 23.13
CA HIS A 51 4.98 -2.00 22.27
C HIS A 51 3.68 -2.34 21.51
N SER A 52 2.82 -1.34 21.30
CA SER A 52 1.55 -1.53 20.59
C SER A 52 1.22 -0.32 19.71
N VAL A 53 0.70 -0.61 18.52
CA VAL A 53 0.25 0.41 17.55
C VAL A 53 -1.27 0.34 17.46
N ALA A 54 -1.95 1.47 17.61
CA ALA A 54 -3.39 1.55 17.38
C ALA A 54 -3.66 1.59 15.87
N ILE A 55 -4.37 0.58 15.34
CA ILE A 55 -4.56 0.40 13.90
C ILE A 55 -6.05 0.46 13.58
N GLY A 56 -6.41 1.11 12.47
CA GLY A 56 -7.77 1.11 11.97
C GLY A 56 -7.95 1.86 10.66
N PHE A 57 -9.20 2.02 10.25
CA PHE A 57 -9.57 2.77 9.05
C PHE A 57 -10.14 4.14 9.39
N SER A 58 -9.91 5.12 8.52
CA SER A 58 -10.62 6.40 8.56
C SER A 58 -11.73 6.46 7.50
N GLU A 59 -12.73 7.31 7.74
CA GLU A 59 -13.82 7.60 6.78
C GLU A 59 -13.38 8.51 5.62
N ASP A 60 -12.11 8.89 5.57
CA ASP A 60 -11.60 9.76 4.52
C ASP A 60 -11.85 9.14 3.15
N CYS A 61 -12.37 9.94 2.22
CA CYS A 61 -12.61 9.49 0.85
C CYS A 61 -11.35 9.58 -0.02
N GLU A 62 -10.30 10.25 0.46
CA GLU A 62 -9.03 10.40 -0.26
C GLU A 62 -8.22 9.10 -0.28
N TYR A 63 -7.36 8.94 -1.29
CA TYR A 63 -6.36 7.89 -1.30
C TYR A 63 -5.19 8.32 -0.39
N ASN A 64 -5.26 7.98 0.91
CA ASN A 64 -4.19 8.32 1.86
C ASN A 64 -4.10 7.35 3.05
N ALA A 65 -2.97 7.42 3.74
CA ALA A 65 -2.74 6.81 5.04
C ALA A 65 -1.97 7.78 5.96
N ILE A 66 -1.98 7.49 7.26
CA ILE A 66 -1.32 8.29 8.29
C ILE A 66 -0.71 7.39 9.37
N ALA A 67 0.57 7.60 9.65
CA ALA A 67 1.25 7.16 10.87
C ALA A 67 1.49 8.32 11.86
N ARG A 68 1.30 8.09 13.17
CA ARG A 68 1.54 9.08 14.23
C ARG A 68 2.13 8.44 15.47
N THR A 69 2.89 9.24 16.20
CA THR A 69 3.30 8.98 17.58
C THR A 69 2.73 10.09 18.45
N ASP A 70 2.17 9.76 19.61
CA ASP A 70 1.75 10.72 20.63
C ASP A 70 2.10 10.19 22.03
N ASP A 71 1.63 10.88 23.06
CA ASP A 71 1.80 10.48 24.47
C ASP A 71 1.12 9.16 24.82
N GLU A 72 0.11 8.74 24.04
CA GLU A 72 -0.60 7.47 24.19
C GLU A 72 0.00 6.34 23.33
N GLY A 73 1.04 6.61 22.54
CA GLY A 73 1.80 5.64 21.76
C GLY A 73 1.70 5.86 20.26
N ASP A 74 1.76 4.78 19.48
CA ASP A 74 1.75 4.85 18.01
C ASP A 74 0.37 4.56 17.42
N LEU A 75 0.07 5.15 16.28
CA LEU A 75 -1.21 5.01 15.57
C LEU A 75 -0.98 4.95 14.06
N ILE A 76 -1.67 4.04 13.39
CA ILE A 76 -1.79 3.97 11.93
C ILE A 76 -3.27 4.01 11.56
N ALA A 77 -3.64 4.96 10.70
CA ALA A 77 -4.96 5.06 10.10
C ALA A 77 -4.84 5.06 8.58
N ILE A 78 -5.46 4.08 7.93
CA ILE A 78 -5.54 4.01 6.47
C ILE A 78 -6.93 4.45 6.04
N SER A 79 -7.07 5.28 5.02
CA SER A 79 -8.39 5.57 4.46
C SER A 79 -9.06 4.28 3.98
N ALA A 80 -10.33 4.07 4.36
CA ALA A 80 -11.12 2.94 3.86
C ALA A 80 -11.25 2.94 2.33
N ASN A 81 -11.04 4.09 1.67
CA ASN A 81 -11.05 4.21 0.22
C ASN A 81 -9.85 3.52 -0.45
N VAL A 82 -8.69 3.44 0.21
CA VAL A 82 -7.48 2.82 -0.34
C VAL A 82 -7.67 1.34 -0.69
N PRO A 83 -8.07 0.45 0.25
CA PRO A 83 -8.26 -0.97 -0.09
C PRO A 83 -9.35 -1.20 -1.13
N VAL A 84 -10.42 -0.39 -1.12
CA VAL A 84 -11.51 -0.47 -2.09
C VAL A 84 -11.05 -0.04 -3.49
N SER A 85 -10.26 1.02 -3.57
CA SER A 85 -9.68 1.53 -4.82
C SER A 85 -8.73 0.52 -5.45
N LEU A 86 -7.85 -0.06 -4.63
CA LEU A 86 -6.93 -1.11 -5.07
C LEU A 86 -7.67 -2.37 -5.53
N GLU A 87 -8.66 -2.83 -4.77
CA GLU A 87 -9.48 -3.99 -5.15
C GLU A 87 -10.13 -3.76 -6.52
N ARG A 88 -10.81 -2.63 -6.70
CA ARG A 88 -11.45 -2.27 -7.98
C ARG A 88 -10.45 -2.20 -9.12
N ALA A 89 -9.30 -1.57 -8.89
CA ALA A 89 -8.29 -1.39 -9.91
C ALA A 89 -7.64 -2.72 -10.32
N PHE A 90 -7.31 -3.60 -9.37
CA PHE A 90 -6.75 -4.93 -9.67
C PHE A 90 -7.76 -5.86 -10.35
N ASN A 91 -9.02 -5.86 -9.90
CA ASN A 91 -10.07 -6.61 -10.58
C ASN A 91 -10.23 -6.14 -12.04
N ARG A 92 -10.25 -4.82 -12.27
CA ARG A 92 -10.33 -4.28 -13.64
C ARG A 92 -9.10 -4.61 -14.46
N ALA A 93 -7.90 -4.43 -13.92
CA ALA A 93 -6.65 -4.70 -14.62
C ALA A 93 -6.60 -6.15 -15.12
N LEU A 94 -7.02 -7.10 -14.28
CA LEU A 94 -7.03 -8.52 -14.63
C LEU A 94 -8.16 -8.93 -15.60
N CYS A 95 -9.05 -8.01 -15.98
CA CYS A 95 -9.95 -8.23 -17.11
C CYS A 95 -9.30 -7.92 -18.47
N PHE A 96 -8.11 -7.33 -18.54
CA PHE A 96 -7.43 -7.09 -19.82
C PHE A 96 -6.62 -8.33 -20.25
N LYS A 97 -6.75 -8.73 -21.52
CA LYS A 97 -5.99 -9.86 -22.12
C LYS A 97 -4.47 -9.70 -21.99
N SER A 98 -3.99 -8.47 -22.08
CA SER A 98 -2.57 -8.12 -22.01
C SER A 98 -1.99 -8.16 -20.59
N VAL A 99 -2.83 -8.12 -19.56
CA VAL A 99 -2.39 -8.11 -18.16
C VAL A 99 -2.34 -9.55 -17.65
N MET A 100 -1.12 -9.96 -17.26
CA MET A 100 -0.81 -11.27 -16.69
C MET A 100 -1.44 -12.44 -17.49
N PRO A 101 -1.06 -12.61 -18.77
CA PRO A 101 -1.68 -13.63 -19.64
C PRO A 101 -1.50 -15.07 -19.13
N PHE A 102 -0.51 -15.31 -18.27
CA PHE A 102 -0.29 -16.60 -17.61
C PHE A 102 -1.35 -16.93 -16.54
N ALA A 103 -2.15 -15.97 -16.08
CA ALA A 103 -3.15 -16.12 -15.01
C ALA A 103 -4.45 -16.79 -15.49
N GLY A 104 -4.34 -17.77 -16.39
CA GLY A 104 -5.47 -18.45 -17.01
C GLY A 104 -5.89 -17.80 -18.33
N PRO A 105 -6.16 -18.62 -19.37
CA PRO A 105 -6.57 -18.12 -20.67
C PRO A 105 -7.91 -17.39 -20.56
N LEU A 106 -8.03 -16.31 -21.32
CA LEU A 106 -9.31 -15.71 -21.65
C LEU A 106 -9.78 -16.32 -22.96
N ASP A 107 -11.08 -16.54 -23.10
CA ASP A 107 -11.63 -17.03 -24.36
C ASP A 107 -11.45 -16.01 -25.49
N GLU A 108 -11.60 -16.48 -26.73
CA GLU A 108 -11.44 -15.61 -27.91
C GLU A 108 -12.48 -14.49 -27.94
N GLU A 109 -13.68 -14.79 -27.43
CA GLU A 109 -14.85 -13.89 -27.36
C GLU A 109 -14.71 -12.80 -26.28
N HIS A 110 -13.76 -12.94 -25.35
CA HIS A 110 -13.58 -11.99 -24.25
C HIS A 110 -13.24 -10.60 -24.80
N VAL A 111 -14.00 -9.62 -24.32
CA VAL A 111 -13.82 -8.21 -24.66
C VAL A 111 -13.15 -7.52 -23.48
N ASP A 112 -12.01 -6.88 -23.74
CA ASP A 112 -11.34 -6.04 -22.75
C ASP A 112 -12.29 -4.92 -22.29
N PRO A 113 -12.34 -4.59 -20.99
CA PRO A 113 -13.25 -3.57 -20.51
C PRO A 113 -12.84 -2.19 -21.05
N GLU A 114 -13.82 -1.33 -21.33
CA GLU A 114 -13.57 0.04 -21.78
C GLU A 114 -12.71 0.85 -20.77
N PRO A 115 -11.95 1.86 -21.18
CA PRO A 115 -11.30 2.77 -20.23
C PRO A 115 -12.32 3.45 -19.30
N VAL A 116 -11.90 3.77 -18.07
CA VAL A 116 -12.70 4.53 -17.09
C VAL A 116 -11.95 5.79 -16.69
N ASP A 117 -12.66 6.78 -16.13
CA ASP A 117 -12.01 7.94 -15.54
C ASP A 117 -11.08 7.47 -14.39
N PRO A 118 -9.81 7.89 -14.34
CA PRO A 118 -8.92 7.58 -13.24
C PRO A 118 -9.53 7.85 -11.86
N LYS A 119 -10.36 8.89 -11.72
CA LYS A 119 -11.04 9.22 -10.46
C LYS A 119 -11.97 8.10 -9.99
N ASP A 120 -12.58 7.35 -10.89
CA ASP A 120 -13.45 6.23 -10.53
C ASP A 120 -12.67 5.03 -9.97
N LEU A 121 -11.35 4.99 -10.20
CA LEU A 121 -10.44 4.02 -9.61
C LEU A 121 -9.83 4.55 -8.31
N VAL A 122 -9.44 5.82 -8.27
CA VAL A 122 -8.82 6.47 -7.09
C VAL A 122 -9.81 6.67 -5.95
N TYR A 123 -11.07 6.95 -6.25
CA TYR A 123 -12.15 7.20 -5.29
C TYR A 123 -13.13 6.03 -5.27
N GLY A 124 -12.61 4.80 -5.13
CA GLY A 124 -13.37 3.56 -5.26
C GLY A 124 -14.63 3.46 -4.38
N LEU A 125 -14.64 4.06 -3.19
CA LEU A 125 -15.82 4.09 -2.31
C LEU A 125 -16.96 4.97 -2.88
N ASN A 126 -16.61 6.04 -3.59
CA ASN A 126 -17.56 6.98 -4.20
C ASN A 126 -17.77 6.74 -5.70
N SER A 127 -17.16 5.68 -6.22
CA SER A 127 -17.16 5.35 -7.65
C SER A 127 -18.55 4.90 -8.10
N ASN A 128 -19.07 5.57 -9.12
CA ASN A 128 -20.33 5.19 -9.77
C ASN A 128 -20.13 4.07 -10.80
N VAL A 129 -18.88 3.73 -11.12
CA VAL A 129 -18.57 2.63 -12.03
C VAL A 129 -18.88 1.30 -11.34
N PRO A 130 -19.64 0.39 -11.97
CA PRO A 130 -19.89 -0.94 -11.43
C PRO A 130 -18.59 -1.68 -11.15
N ARG A 131 -18.52 -2.37 -10.01
CA ARG A 131 -17.43 -3.30 -9.72
C ARG A 131 -17.43 -4.39 -10.78
N ILE A 132 -16.30 -4.57 -11.45
CA ILE A 132 -16.09 -5.66 -12.39
C ILE A 132 -15.46 -6.84 -11.65
N VAL A 133 -15.83 -8.06 -12.04
CA VAL A 133 -15.23 -9.30 -11.53
C VAL A 133 -14.38 -9.90 -12.64
N PRO A 134 -13.15 -10.33 -12.38
CA PRO A 134 -12.33 -11.02 -13.36
C PRO A 134 -13.04 -12.26 -13.91
N PRO A 135 -12.86 -12.56 -15.19
CA PRO A 135 -13.67 -13.55 -15.91
C PRO A 135 -13.43 -15.01 -15.48
N ASN A 136 -12.39 -15.28 -14.70
CA ASN A 136 -12.11 -16.63 -14.19
C ASN A 136 -11.56 -16.61 -12.77
N GLN A 137 -11.64 -17.76 -12.09
CA GLN A 137 -11.26 -17.89 -10.69
C GLN A 137 -9.78 -17.58 -10.42
N ILE A 138 -8.87 -17.94 -11.34
CA ILE A 138 -7.43 -17.67 -11.16
C ILE A 138 -7.18 -16.16 -11.15
N ARG A 139 -7.79 -15.42 -12.08
CA ARG A 139 -7.70 -13.95 -12.15
C ARG A 139 -8.37 -13.31 -10.94
N SER A 140 -9.51 -13.82 -10.47
CA SER A 140 -10.14 -13.32 -9.23
C SER A 140 -9.26 -13.55 -8.01
N ASN A 141 -8.66 -14.73 -7.86
CA ASN A 141 -7.71 -15.01 -6.78
C ASN A 141 -6.47 -14.13 -6.86
N LEU A 142 -5.97 -13.88 -8.08
CA LEU A 142 -4.82 -13.03 -8.32
C LEU A 142 -5.14 -11.56 -8.01
N ALA A 143 -6.34 -11.06 -8.31
CA ALA A 143 -6.78 -9.72 -7.95
C ALA A 143 -6.75 -9.53 -6.42
N THR A 144 -7.29 -10.50 -5.68
CA THR A 144 -7.25 -10.50 -4.21
C THR A 144 -5.81 -10.52 -3.70
N LEU A 145 -4.96 -11.41 -4.23
CA LEU A 145 -3.55 -11.50 -3.83
C LEU A 145 -2.80 -10.19 -4.06
N LEU A 146 -2.98 -9.55 -5.22
CA LEU A 146 -2.32 -8.29 -5.57
C LEU A 146 -2.83 -7.13 -4.70
N THR A 147 -4.12 -7.12 -4.38
CA THR A 147 -4.70 -6.18 -3.42
C THR A 147 -4.05 -6.35 -2.05
N THR A 148 -3.95 -7.58 -1.54
CA THR A 148 -3.27 -7.86 -0.26
C THR A 148 -1.81 -7.42 -0.28
N ILE A 149 -1.06 -7.74 -1.33
CA ILE A 149 0.34 -7.31 -1.48
C ILE A 149 0.47 -5.79 -1.41
N ALA A 150 -0.36 -5.06 -2.16
CA ALA A 150 -0.30 -3.60 -2.17
C ALA A 150 -0.65 -3.01 -0.78
N MET A 151 -1.64 -3.59 -0.10
CA MET A 151 -2.01 -3.18 1.25
C MET A 151 -0.93 -3.49 2.28
N ASP A 152 -0.24 -4.62 2.15
CA ASP A 152 0.91 -4.98 3.00
C ASP A 152 2.04 -3.95 2.84
N PHE A 153 2.33 -3.54 1.59
CA PHE A 153 3.32 -2.49 1.34
C PHE A 153 2.94 -1.16 1.99
N ILE A 154 1.69 -0.70 1.78
CA ILE A 154 1.21 0.57 2.34
C ILE A 154 1.27 0.53 3.88
N PHE A 155 0.86 -0.58 4.49
CA PHE A 155 0.92 -0.72 5.94
C PHE A 155 2.37 -0.75 6.46
N GLU A 156 3.27 -1.51 5.83
CA GLU A 156 4.67 -1.54 6.23
C GLU A 156 5.38 -0.19 5.98
N HIS A 157 4.95 0.59 4.99
CA HIS A 157 5.43 1.96 4.77
C HIS A 157 5.05 2.86 5.95
N GLU A 158 3.79 2.84 6.39
CA GLU A 158 3.36 3.57 7.60
C GLU A 158 4.07 3.09 8.86
N MET A 159 4.32 1.78 8.98
CA MET A 159 5.16 1.23 10.04
C MET A 159 6.59 1.77 9.96
N GLY A 160 7.15 1.92 8.75
CA GLY A 160 8.46 2.53 8.54
C GLY A 160 8.55 3.93 9.15
N HIS A 161 7.52 4.77 8.97
CA HIS A 161 7.48 6.09 9.61
C HIS A 161 7.54 6.05 11.14
N ILE A 162 6.93 5.05 11.78
CA ILE A 162 6.99 4.87 13.23
C ILE A 162 8.35 4.32 13.66
N TRP A 163 8.77 3.19 13.09
CA TRP A 163 9.94 2.43 13.56
C TRP A 163 11.28 3.10 13.21
N ASN A 164 11.33 3.87 12.13
CA ASN A 164 12.50 4.69 11.80
C ASN A 164 12.45 6.06 12.49
N GLY A 165 11.43 6.32 13.32
CA GLY A 165 11.31 7.51 14.15
C GLY A 165 10.91 8.77 13.41
N HIS A 166 10.41 8.67 12.16
CA HIS A 166 9.99 9.82 11.36
C HIS A 166 8.89 10.60 12.06
N THR A 167 7.86 9.91 12.59
CA THR A 167 6.74 10.50 13.34
C THR A 167 7.22 11.26 14.58
N SER A 168 8.14 10.68 15.35
CA SER A 168 8.72 11.30 16.53
C SER A 168 9.60 12.52 16.18
N PHE A 169 10.37 12.43 15.11
CA PHE A 169 11.15 13.54 14.57
C PHE A 169 10.25 14.70 14.13
N GLY A 170 9.17 14.40 13.41
CA GLY A 170 8.18 15.38 12.99
C GLY A 170 7.55 16.11 14.18
N ASN A 171 7.13 15.37 15.21
CA ASN A 171 6.60 15.96 16.44
C ASN A 171 7.60 16.90 17.13
N GLY A 172 8.88 16.50 17.20
CA GLY A 172 9.95 17.34 17.74
C GLY A 172 10.13 18.68 17.00
N LEU A 173 9.71 18.73 15.74
CA LEU A 173 9.71 19.94 14.91
C LEU A 173 8.38 20.70 14.93
N GLY A 174 7.35 20.19 15.63
CA GLY A 174 5.99 20.75 15.63
C GLY A 174 5.14 20.32 14.43
N ILE A 175 5.63 19.37 13.63
CA ILE A 175 4.87 18.72 12.57
C ILE A 175 4.08 17.61 13.24
N SER A 176 2.84 17.91 13.60
CA SER A 176 1.92 16.93 14.18
C SER A 176 1.57 15.83 13.19
N ALA A 177 2.01 15.96 11.92
CA ALA A 177 1.56 15.12 10.86
C ALA A 177 2.38 15.03 9.55
N TYR A 178 2.91 13.84 9.23
CA TYR A 178 3.12 13.41 7.83
C TYR A 178 1.77 13.09 7.20
N LYS A 179 1.33 13.96 6.30
CA LYS A 179 0.21 13.73 5.38
C LYS A 179 0.80 13.83 3.99
N GLU A 180 0.38 12.96 3.08
CA GLU A 180 0.85 12.97 1.69
C GLU A 180 0.57 14.32 0.96
N ILE A 181 -0.33 15.17 1.47
CA ILE A 181 -0.67 16.47 0.89
C ILE A 181 -0.98 17.51 1.99
N GLU A 182 -0.02 18.38 2.34
CA GLU A 182 -0.34 19.65 3.00
C GLU A 182 0.62 20.76 2.52
N LYS A 183 0.07 21.87 2.01
CA LYS A 183 0.79 23.13 1.74
C LYS A 183 0.77 23.97 3.01
N THR A 184 1.64 23.70 3.98
CA THR A 184 1.88 24.61 5.10
C THR A 184 3.18 25.39 4.83
N PRO A 185 3.15 26.74 4.78
CA PRO A 185 4.30 27.58 4.41
C PRO A 185 5.43 27.65 5.45
N ASP A 186 5.26 27.06 6.64
CA ASP A 186 6.22 27.16 7.76
C ASP A 186 7.09 25.91 7.93
N ALA A 187 7.41 25.22 6.83
CA ALA A 187 8.09 23.92 6.89
C ALA A 187 9.53 24.06 7.44
N ARG A 188 9.74 23.58 8.67
CA ARG A 188 11.07 23.34 9.28
C ARG A 188 11.81 22.14 8.68
N ILE A 189 11.18 21.48 7.70
CA ILE A 189 11.72 20.36 6.91
C ILE A 189 11.67 20.80 5.44
N SER A 190 12.80 20.67 4.75
CA SER A 190 12.91 20.88 3.30
C SER A 190 12.23 19.76 2.52
N GLU A 191 11.85 20.03 1.27
CA GLU A 191 11.26 19.03 0.37
C GLU A 191 12.18 17.80 0.18
N THR A 192 13.51 18.00 0.14
CA THR A 192 14.50 16.91 0.08
C THR A 192 14.51 16.04 1.34
N GLU A 193 14.37 16.65 2.52
CA GLU A 193 14.25 15.90 3.78
C GLU A 193 12.96 15.09 3.81
N TYR A 194 11.82 15.66 3.37
CA TYR A 194 10.57 14.89 3.20
C TYR A 194 10.78 13.70 2.27
N GLN A 195 11.32 13.91 1.06
CA GLN A 195 11.60 12.82 0.13
C GLN A 195 12.51 11.74 0.71
N THR A 196 13.46 12.13 1.55
CA THR A 196 14.37 11.19 2.22
C THR A 196 13.62 10.31 3.21
N LEU A 197 12.73 10.90 4.02
CA LEU A 197 11.91 10.17 4.99
C LEU A 197 10.92 9.21 4.30
N GLU A 198 10.28 9.65 3.21
CA GLU A 198 9.38 8.82 2.40
C GLU A 198 10.12 7.65 1.73
N MET A 199 11.33 7.90 1.19
CA MET A 199 12.17 6.87 0.59
C MET A 199 12.65 5.85 1.63
N ASP A 200 12.98 6.29 2.84
CA ASP A 200 13.39 5.40 3.91
C ASP A 200 12.23 4.51 4.39
N ALA A 201 11.01 5.05 4.45
CA ALA A 201 9.78 4.27 4.70
C ALA A 201 9.50 3.25 3.58
N ASP A 202 9.68 3.60 2.30
CA ASP A 202 9.58 2.65 1.18
C ASP A 202 10.61 1.52 1.28
N VAL A 203 11.86 1.83 1.63
CA VAL A 203 12.93 0.83 1.80
C VAL A 203 12.63 -0.10 2.97
N PHE A 204 12.08 0.44 4.07
CA PHE A 204 11.60 -0.36 5.19
C PHE A 204 10.53 -1.35 4.72
N ALA A 205 9.51 -0.87 4.00
CA ALA A 205 8.42 -1.69 3.49
C ALA A 205 8.91 -2.79 2.52
N GLY A 206 9.74 -2.41 1.54
CA GLY A 206 10.33 -3.36 0.60
C GLY A 206 11.21 -4.42 1.28
N THR A 207 11.92 -4.05 2.35
CA THR A 207 12.71 -4.99 3.15
C THR A 207 11.82 -5.95 3.94
N ALA A 208 10.72 -5.46 4.53
CA ALA A 208 9.76 -6.29 5.25
C ALA A 208 9.14 -7.34 4.32
N MET A 209 8.64 -6.92 3.15
CA MET A 209 8.00 -7.80 2.18
C MET A 209 8.92 -8.87 1.57
N THR A 210 10.24 -8.63 1.55
CA THR A 210 11.21 -9.61 1.04
C THR A 210 11.67 -10.61 2.10
N ARG A 211 11.61 -10.23 3.39
CA ARG A 211 11.87 -11.12 4.53
C ARG A 211 10.69 -12.03 4.81
N GLU A 212 9.49 -11.46 4.82
CA GLU A 212 8.23 -12.18 5.00
C GLU A 212 7.74 -12.70 3.65
N ARG A 213 8.44 -13.71 3.13
CA ARG A 213 8.14 -14.26 1.80
C ARG A 213 6.68 -14.70 1.74
N LEU A 214 5.92 -14.09 0.83
CA LEU A 214 4.65 -14.65 0.40
C LEU A 214 4.91 -16.02 -0.20
N LEU A 215 4.34 -17.04 0.42
CA LEU A 215 4.50 -18.41 -0.04
C LEU A 215 3.77 -18.57 -1.39
N PRO A 216 4.39 -19.30 -2.35
CA PRO A 216 3.73 -19.66 -3.59
C PRO A 216 2.36 -20.27 -3.30
N GLN A 217 1.35 -19.77 -4.01
CA GLN A 217 -0.01 -20.27 -3.85
C GLN A 217 -0.19 -21.50 -4.74
N PRO A 218 -0.78 -22.61 -4.26
CA PRO A 218 -0.93 -23.84 -5.05
C PRO A 218 -1.72 -23.64 -6.35
N TRP A 219 -2.61 -22.65 -6.38
CA TRP A 219 -3.45 -22.30 -7.54
C TRP A 219 -2.78 -21.34 -8.53
N LEU A 220 -1.63 -20.75 -8.18
CA LEU A 220 -0.96 -19.76 -9.01
C LEU A 220 0.05 -20.45 -9.95
N PRO A 221 -0.14 -20.37 -11.27
CA PRO A 221 0.86 -20.89 -12.21
C PRO A 221 2.15 -20.07 -12.10
N MET A 222 3.25 -20.77 -11.82
CA MET A 222 4.59 -20.19 -11.81
C MET A 222 5.10 -20.04 -13.25
N ILE A 223 5.73 -18.90 -13.56
CA ILE A 223 6.27 -18.66 -14.90
C ILE A 223 7.65 -19.34 -14.99
N THR A 224 7.67 -20.56 -15.55
CA THR A 224 8.86 -21.41 -15.60
C THR A 224 10.10 -20.70 -16.15
N ASP A 225 9.94 -19.87 -17.19
CA ASP A 225 11.04 -19.11 -17.76
C ASP A 225 11.67 -18.13 -16.76
N TRP A 226 10.84 -17.49 -15.92
CA TRP A 226 11.32 -16.56 -14.90
C TRP A 226 11.98 -17.29 -13.75
N GLU A 227 11.38 -18.40 -13.29
CA GLU A 227 11.98 -19.24 -12.25
C GLU A 227 13.35 -19.78 -12.66
N ASN A 228 13.49 -20.23 -13.91
CA ASN A 228 14.74 -20.75 -14.44
C ASN A 228 15.80 -19.65 -14.65
N LYS A 229 15.38 -18.47 -15.13
CA LYS A 229 16.31 -17.38 -15.48
C LYS A 229 16.76 -16.56 -14.26
N PHE A 230 15.85 -16.31 -13.31
CA PHE A 230 16.07 -15.39 -12.20
C PHE A 230 16.10 -16.10 -10.83
N GLY A 231 15.79 -17.39 -10.80
CA GLY A 231 15.84 -18.25 -9.62
C GLY A 231 14.47 -18.49 -8.97
N PRO A 232 14.37 -19.46 -8.03
CA PRO A 232 13.14 -19.79 -7.34
C PRO A 232 12.51 -18.59 -6.61
N GLY A 233 11.21 -18.37 -6.83
CA GLY A 233 10.42 -17.28 -6.25
C GLY A 233 10.32 -16.03 -7.12
N SER A 234 10.91 -16.03 -8.31
CA SER A 234 10.94 -14.86 -9.19
C SER A 234 9.57 -14.42 -9.69
N THR A 235 8.64 -15.36 -9.90
CA THR A 235 7.25 -15.06 -10.24
C THR A 235 6.58 -14.28 -9.11
N MET A 236 6.70 -14.75 -7.87
CA MET A 236 6.11 -14.09 -6.70
C MET A 236 6.71 -12.70 -6.46
N LEU A 237 8.03 -12.57 -6.57
CA LEU A 237 8.71 -11.28 -6.47
C LEU A 237 8.23 -10.30 -7.56
N SER A 238 8.05 -10.79 -8.78
CA SER A 238 7.57 -9.96 -9.89
C SER A 238 6.14 -9.50 -9.68
N LEU A 239 5.27 -10.37 -9.15
CA LEU A 239 3.90 -10.00 -8.75
C LEU A 239 3.91 -8.97 -7.61
N GLN A 240 4.80 -9.13 -6.63
CA GLN A 240 4.99 -8.15 -5.56
C GLN A 240 5.37 -6.78 -6.11
N MET A 241 6.42 -6.72 -6.93
CA MET A 241 6.88 -5.49 -7.55
C MET A 241 5.80 -4.85 -8.43
N TRP A 242 5.04 -5.65 -9.17
CA TRP A 242 3.96 -5.14 -10.02
C TRP A 242 2.81 -4.55 -9.19
N ALA A 243 2.40 -5.19 -8.10
CA ALA A 243 1.34 -4.67 -7.22
C ALA A 243 1.72 -3.33 -6.58
N VAL A 244 2.95 -3.22 -6.06
CA VAL A 244 3.48 -1.98 -5.47
C VAL A 244 3.61 -0.88 -6.52
N TYR A 245 4.11 -1.22 -7.71
CA TYR A 245 4.15 -0.27 -8.81
C TYR A 245 2.75 0.23 -9.19
N PHE A 246 1.80 -0.69 -9.30
CA PHE A 246 0.44 -0.36 -9.71
C PHE A 246 -0.27 0.51 -8.68
N SER A 247 -0.05 0.30 -7.38
CA SER A 247 -0.63 1.16 -6.33
C SER A 247 -0.09 2.59 -6.41
N PHE A 248 1.20 2.80 -6.66
CA PHE A 248 1.75 4.14 -6.89
C PHE A 248 1.17 4.81 -8.14
N ARG A 249 0.92 4.04 -9.20
CA ARG A 249 0.28 4.56 -10.41
C ARG A 249 -1.18 4.96 -10.19
N ILE A 250 -1.90 4.27 -9.30
CA ILE A 250 -3.27 4.64 -8.91
C ILE A 250 -3.26 5.92 -8.09
N ALA A 251 -2.28 6.14 -7.21
CA ALA A 251 -2.14 7.38 -6.43
C ALA A 251 -1.84 8.65 -7.29
N ASP A 252 -2.01 8.56 -8.61
CA ASP A 252 -1.82 9.61 -9.62
C ASP A 252 -0.48 10.33 -9.53
N GLU A 253 0.55 9.65 -9.02
CA GLU A 253 1.87 10.23 -9.00
C GLU A 253 2.40 10.19 -10.45
N ALA A 254 2.47 11.38 -11.08
CA ALA A 254 2.97 11.51 -12.44
C ALA A 254 4.36 10.85 -12.52
N ALA A 255 4.50 9.86 -13.41
CA ALA A 255 5.76 9.18 -13.70
C ALA A 255 6.68 10.13 -14.48
N THR A 256 7.20 11.12 -13.78
CA THR A 256 8.03 12.19 -14.32
C THR A 256 9.11 12.59 -13.33
N LEU A 257 10.27 12.99 -13.82
CA LEU A 257 11.34 13.62 -13.04
C LEU A 257 11.22 15.16 -13.08
N ALA A 258 10.11 15.71 -13.59
CA ALA A 258 9.89 17.14 -13.55
C ALA A 258 9.67 17.60 -12.09
N ASN A 259 10.24 18.77 -11.75
CA ASN A 259 10.03 19.47 -10.48
C ASN A 259 10.35 18.65 -9.22
N VAL A 260 11.32 17.71 -9.27
CA VAL A 260 11.71 16.89 -8.10
C VAL A 260 12.05 17.76 -6.90
N GLU A 261 12.75 18.87 -7.10
CA GLU A 261 13.16 19.83 -6.05
C GLU A 261 11.98 20.38 -5.23
N THR A 262 10.76 20.38 -5.79
CA THR A 262 9.56 20.96 -5.17
C THR A 262 8.50 19.91 -4.81
N ARG A 263 8.85 18.62 -4.89
CA ARG A 263 7.95 17.51 -4.54
C ARG A 263 8.22 17.05 -3.12
N LYS A 264 7.16 16.67 -2.41
CA LYS A 264 7.24 16.04 -1.08
C LYS A 264 7.62 14.57 -1.16
N HIS A 265 7.34 13.93 -2.30
CA HIS A 265 7.55 12.52 -2.55
C HIS A 265 8.61 12.32 -3.63
N PRO A 266 9.51 11.33 -3.49
CA PRO A 266 10.41 10.96 -4.57
C PRO A 266 9.57 10.53 -5.76
N PRO A 267 9.94 10.85 -7.00
CA PRO A 267 9.24 10.34 -8.18
C PRO A 267 9.12 8.82 -8.15
N ILE A 268 7.99 8.24 -8.60
CA ILE A 268 7.81 6.78 -8.76
C ILE A 268 9.06 6.07 -9.31
N TYR A 269 9.71 6.63 -10.34
CA TYR A 269 10.92 6.03 -10.93
C TYR A 269 12.06 5.86 -9.93
N VAL A 270 12.19 6.78 -8.97
CA VAL A 270 13.19 6.70 -7.89
C VAL A 270 12.76 5.67 -6.84
N ARG A 271 11.47 5.64 -6.48
CA ARG A 271 10.88 4.74 -5.47
C ARG A 271 10.94 3.25 -5.85
N LEU A 272 10.99 2.93 -7.15
CA LEU A 272 11.11 1.54 -7.63
C LEU A 272 12.56 1.04 -7.78
N PHE A 273 13.53 1.94 -7.84
CA PHE A 273 14.95 1.60 -8.00
C PHE A 273 15.67 1.35 -6.66
N SER A 274 14.99 1.56 -5.53
CA SER A 274 15.47 1.39 -4.15
C SER A 274 15.58 -0.08 -3.75
N ARG A 275 16.47 -0.82 -4.41
CA ARG A 275 17.13 -1.94 -3.73
C ARG A 275 18.44 -1.42 -3.14
N PRO A 276 18.83 -1.86 -1.93
CA PRO A 276 20.25 -1.89 -1.59
C PRO A 276 20.94 -2.66 -2.70
N ARG A 277 21.93 -2.05 -3.37
CA ARG A 277 22.85 -2.78 -4.22
C ARG A 277 23.46 -3.90 -3.37
N PHE A 278 23.03 -5.13 -3.57
CA PHE A 278 23.90 -6.26 -3.31
C PHE A 278 25.05 -6.11 -4.31
N LEU A 279 26.11 -5.43 -3.87
CA LEU A 279 27.43 -5.54 -4.45
C LEU A 279 27.91 -6.98 -4.20
N GLY A 280 27.40 -7.92 -4.98
CA GLY A 280 28.06 -9.18 -5.27
C GLY A 280 28.88 -8.96 -6.53
N GLY A 281 30.20 -9.00 -6.40
CA GLY A 281 31.15 -8.58 -7.41
C GLY A 281 31.12 -9.36 -8.72
N CYS A 282 31.77 -8.74 -9.71
CA CYS A 282 32.36 -9.23 -10.97
C CYS A 282 32.67 -10.74 -11.05
N PRO A 283 32.74 -11.32 -12.27
CA PRO A 283 33.38 -10.76 -13.47
C PRO A 283 32.46 -9.95 -14.40
#